data_AF-A0A0K1PZN3-F1
#
_entry.id   AF-A0A0K1PZN3-F1
#
_cell.length_a   1.000
_cell.length_b   1.000
_cell.length_c   1.000
_cell.angle_alpha   90.00
_cell.angle_beta   90.00
_cell.angle_gamma   90.00
#
_symmetry.space_group_name_H-M   'P 1'
#
loop_
_entity.id
_entity.type
_entity.pdbx_description
1 polymer ?
#
loop_
_entity_poly.entity_id
_entity_poly.type
_entity_poly.pdbx_seq_one_letter_code
_entity_poly.pdbx_strand_id
1 'polypeptide(L)'
;MADEADKTGSDEELYDFGGAQWDLNSETDREILRFILSQALYGEATGVYCGKSLYSAGSLEAARFYLRQAKQELAHLSLFADIFRQLDMKPLPAHWVIRLLSSHNNYYPLKVLMEHAIGEGMVLDIFKDLLLQTLPDSDPRVPLIKKKLRVVCREEEEHVAWGEKETRRLLAEQPWLRTPYYGLVELQMAVLPFMVRAFEKQAGTHPVLKHLPGFLEHVRSRVYRQSKELGIVPQRAPSTPKRALAMGYGLALFVRSQFARSKSTLEKTYISELGLDGSRPPPVDDVHTNGVSAHAE
;
A
#
# COMPACT_ATOMS: atom_id res chain seq x y z
N MET A 1 0.95 -23.80 29.66
CA MET A 1 -0.24 -23.93 28.80
C MET A 1 0.11 -23.18 27.54
N ALA A 2 0.22 -23.93 26.45
CA ALA A 2 0.92 -23.54 25.23
C ALA A 2 0.07 -22.63 24.33
N ASP A 3 0.81 -21.78 23.62
CA ASP A 3 0.47 -21.00 22.43
C ASP A 3 -0.84 -21.35 21.72
N GLU A 4 -1.77 -20.40 21.74
CA GLU A 4 -2.71 -20.21 20.64
C GLU A 4 -1.93 -19.55 19.49
N ALA A 5 -1.36 -20.39 18.63
CA ALA A 5 -0.89 -19.97 17.33
C ALA A 5 -2.09 -19.49 16.50
N ASP A 6 -2.10 -18.18 16.27
CA ASP A 6 -2.94 -17.44 15.35
C ASP A 6 -2.96 -18.13 13.97
N LYS A 7 -4.05 -18.86 13.70
CA LYS A 7 -4.37 -19.43 12.40
C LYS A 7 -5.36 -18.52 11.69
N THR A 8 -4.91 -17.33 11.31
CA THR A 8 -5.59 -16.53 10.28
C THR A 8 -4.54 -15.80 9.42
N GLY A 9 -4.57 -16.08 8.11
CA GLY A 9 -3.69 -15.46 7.11
C GLY A 9 -3.12 -16.52 6.16
N SER A 10 -3.31 -16.36 4.86
CA SER A 10 -2.93 -17.26 3.77
C SER A 10 -1.54 -17.92 3.93
N ASP A 11 -1.40 -19.18 3.49
CA ASP A 11 -0.12 -19.90 3.25
C ASP A 11 0.71 -19.23 2.12
N GLU A 12 0.87 -17.91 2.19
CA GLU A 12 1.72 -17.15 1.29
C GLU A 12 3.11 -17.07 1.91
N GLU A 13 4.06 -17.76 1.29
CA GLU A 13 5.45 -17.82 1.73
C GLU A 13 6.06 -16.41 1.73
N LEU A 14 6.38 -15.87 2.91
CA LEU A 14 7.02 -14.56 3.06
C LEU A 14 8.44 -14.61 2.49
N TYR A 15 8.93 -13.49 1.95
CA TYR A 15 10.34 -13.41 1.58
C TYR A 15 11.25 -13.39 2.81
N ASP A 16 12.26 -14.26 2.85
CA ASP A 16 13.22 -14.35 3.96
C ASP A 16 14.41 -13.39 3.78
N PHE A 17 14.53 -12.42 4.70
CA PHE A 17 15.68 -11.50 4.78
C PHE A 17 16.90 -12.10 5.51
N GLY A 18 16.85 -13.37 5.93
CA GLY A 18 17.96 -14.07 6.57
C GLY A 18 18.41 -13.44 7.89
N GLY A 19 17.47 -12.83 8.62
CA GLY A 19 17.75 -12.07 9.84
C GLY A 19 18.49 -10.74 9.62
N ALA A 20 18.57 -10.25 8.38
CA ALA A 20 19.14 -8.93 8.12
C ALA A 20 18.33 -7.83 8.82
N GLN A 21 19.02 -6.87 9.41
CA GLN A 21 18.40 -5.76 10.12
C GLN A 21 18.97 -4.42 9.68
N TRP A 22 18.13 -3.38 9.77
CA TRP A 22 18.57 -2.00 9.71
C TRP A 22 19.31 -1.61 10.98
N ASP A 23 20.30 -0.74 10.86
CA ASP A 23 20.93 -0.07 12.00
C ASP A 23 20.29 1.30 12.25
N LEU A 24 19.47 1.41 13.30
CA LEU A 24 18.81 2.67 13.64
C LEU A 24 19.75 3.77 14.17
N ASN A 25 21.04 3.48 14.36
CA ASN A 25 22.09 4.45 14.66
C ASN A 25 22.86 4.90 13.40
N SER A 26 22.75 4.17 12.29
CA SER A 26 23.32 4.53 11.00
C SER A 26 22.50 5.64 10.37
N GLU A 27 23.12 6.78 10.08
CA GLU A 27 22.44 7.89 9.38
C GLU A 27 21.90 7.44 8.03
N THR A 28 22.68 6.66 7.27
CA THR A 28 22.28 6.10 5.98
C THR A 28 21.03 5.23 6.07
N ASP A 29 20.99 4.27 7.01
CA ASP A 29 19.84 3.38 7.20
C ASP A 29 18.60 4.16 7.63
N ARG A 30 18.78 5.13 8.53
CA ARG A 30 17.73 6.05 8.96
C ARG A 30 17.16 6.85 7.79
N GLU A 31 18.00 7.32 6.87
CA GLU A 31 17.53 8.04 5.68
C GLU A 31 16.73 7.16 4.73
N ILE A 32 17.15 5.91 4.52
CA ILE A 32 16.44 4.94 3.70
C ILE A 32 15.09 4.59 4.33
N LEU A 33 15.07 4.28 5.63
CA LEU A 33 13.84 4.00 6.37
C LEU A 33 12.89 5.21 6.36
N ARG A 34 13.43 6.42 6.57
CA ARG A 34 12.67 7.66 6.45
C ARG A 34 12.04 7.76 5.06
N PHE A 35 12.79 7.48 4.00
CA PHE A 35 12.25 7.49 2.64
C PHE A 35 11.09 6.51 2.47
N ILE A 36 11.26 5.24 2.87
CA ILE A 36 10.25 4.18 2.76
C ILE A 36 8.98 4.57 3.52
N LEU A 37 9.11 4.93 4.80
CA LEU A 37 8.00 5.33 5.66
C LEU A 37 7.30 6.59 5.15
N SER A 38 8.02 7.51 4.51
CA SER A 38 7.43 8.72 3.92
C SER A 38 6.57 8.40 2.71
N GLN A 39 6.97 7.41 1.90
CA GLN A 39 6.16 6.97 0.77
C GLN A 39 4.90 6.26 1.25
N ALA A 40 5.01 5.45 2.30
CA ALA A 40 3.87 4.80 2.94
C ALA A 40 2.88 5.83 3.51
N LEU A 41 3.36 6.78 4.34
CA LEU A 41 2.53 7.86 4.89
C LEU A 41 1.80 8.66 3.80
N TYR A 42 2.48 8.95 2.69
CA TYR A 42 1.83 9.62 1.56
C TYR A 42 0.74 8.74 0.94
N GLY A 43 1.00 7.43 0.79
CA GLY A 43 0.04 6.43 0.38
C GLY A 43 -1.23 6.49 1.22
N GLU A 44 -1.12 6.36 2.55
CA GLU A 44 -2.25 6.47 3.50
C GLU A 44 -2.99 7.81 3.36
N ALA A 45 -2.25 8.92 3.24
CA ALA A 45 -2.83 10.25 3.09
C ALA A 45 -3.69 10.37 1.81
N THR A 46 -3.21 9.76 0.73
CA THR A 46 -3.99 9.66 -0.51
C THR A 46 -5.08 8.59 -0.42
N GLY A 47 -4.90 7.54 0.37
CA GLY A 47 -5.84 6.45 0.60
C GLY A 47 -7.15 6.93 1.23
N VAL A 48 -7.11 7.95 2.10
CA VAL A 48 -8.33 8.60 2.64
C VAL A 48 -9.30 9.07 1.52
N TYR A 49 -8.79 9.39 0.33
CA TYR A 49 -9.66 9.75 -0.80
C TYR A 49 -10.57 8.63 -1.28
N CYS A 50 -10.31 7.38 -0.90
CA CYS A 50 -11.24 6.28 -1.15
C CYS A 50 -12.67 6.60 -0.68
N GLY A 51 -12.84 7.45 0.35
CA GLY A 51 -14.13 7.93 0.82
C GLY A 51 -14.96 8.64 -0.26
N LYS A 52 -14.35 9.30 -1.26
CA LYS A 52 -15.09 9.85 -2.42
C LYS A 52 -15.77 8.77 -3.25
N SER A 53 -15.20 7.56 -3.28
CA SER A 53 -15.77 6.43 -4.01
C SER A 53 -17.03 5.86 -3.37
N LEU A 54 -17.40 6.31 -2.16
CA LEU A 54 -18.71 6.04 -1.58
C LEU A 54 -19.84 6.43 -2.54
N TYR A 55 -19.71 7.58 -3.22
CA TYR A 55 -20.74 8.10 -4.15
C TYR A 55 -20.77 7.39 -5.50
N SER A 56 -19.73 6.63 -5.83
CA SER A 56 -19.65 5.83 -7.06
C SER A 56 -19.76 4.32 -6.80
N ALA A 57 -20.04 3.92 -5.55
CA ALA A 57 -20.15 2.52 -5.17
C ALA A 57 -21.29 1.83 -5.92
N GLY A 58 -20.98 0.74 -6.62
CA GLY A 58 -21.96 -0.03 -7.39
C GLY A 58 -22.92 -0.88 -6.55
N SER A 59 -22.69 -0.98 -5.24
CA SER A 59 -23.51 -1.75 -4.31
C SER A 59 -23.43 -1.20 -2.88
N LEU A 60 -24.40 -1.57 -2.04
CA LEU A 60 -24.36 -1.25 -0.62
C LEU A 60 -23.16 -1.88 0.09
N GLU A 61 -22.71 -3.05 -0.36
CA GLU A 61 -21.51 -3.69 0.15
C GLU A 61 -20.26 -2.85 -0.14
N ALA A 62 -20.09 -2.40 -1.38
CA ALA A 62 -18.99 -1.52 -1.78
C ALA A 62 -19.03 -0.18 -1.03
N ALA A 63 -20.22 0.39 -0.83
CA ALA A 63 -20.40 1.61 -0.05
C ALA A 63 -19.95 1.42 1.42
N ARG A 64 -20.37 0.32 2.05
CA ARG A 64 -19.94 -0.02 3.42
C ARG A 64 -18.44 -0.27 3.51
N PHE A 65 -17.85 -0.88 2.49
CA PHE A 65 -16.41 -1.08 2.41
C PHE A 65 -15.67 0.26 2.38
N TYR A 66 -16.01 1.17 1.45
CA TYR A 66 -15.32 2.46 1.35
C TYR A 66 -15.48 3.34 2.60
N LEU A 67 -16.62 3.26 3.29
CA LEU A 67 -16.78 3.95 4.57
C LEU A 67 -15.82 3.40 5.64
N ARG A 68 -15.66 2.07 5.72
CA ARG A 68 -14.72 1.45 6.66
C ARG A 68 -13.28 1.78 6.28
N GLN A 69 -12.90 1.58 5.02
CA GLN A 69 -11.55 1.87 4.54
C GLN A 69 -11.18 3.32 4.81
N ALA A 70 -12.04 4.29 4.47
CA ALA A 70 -11.72 5.70 4.75
C ALA A 70 -11.44 5.99 6.23
N LYS A 71 -12.10 5.27 7.15
CA LYS A 71 -11.82 5.35 8.59
C LYS A 71 -10.49 4.70 8.95
N GLN A 72 -10.17 3.55 8.35
CA GLN A 72 -8.91 2.83 8.54
C GLN A 72 -7.73 3.67 8.07
N GLU A 73 -7.79 4.23 6.86
CA GLU A 73 -6.78 5.13 6.28
C GLU A 73 -6.53 6.38 7.15
N LEU A 74 -7.60 6.97 7.72
CA LEU A 74 -7.47 8.06 8.69
C LEU A 74 -6.76 7.63 9.98
N ALA A 75 -7.02 6.41 10.47
CA ALA A 75 -6.32 5.85 11.61
C ALA A 75 -4.85 5.55 11.28
N HIS A 76 -4.57 5.02 10.08
CA HIS A 76 -3.22 4.74 9.60
C HIS A 76 -2.36 6.01 9.58
N LEU A 77 -2.90 7.15 9.15
CA LEU A 77 -2.21 8.44 9.23
C LEU A 77 -1.69 8.75 10.64
N SER A 78 -2.52 8.51 11.66
CA SER A 78 -2.13 8.71 13.06
C SER A 78 -1.07 7.70 13.50
N LEU A 79 -1.20 6.43 13.08
CA LEU A 79 -0.20 5.39 13.37
C LEU A 79 1.17 5.74 12.75
N PHE A 80 1.20 6.18 11.49
CA PHE A 80 2.44 6.59 10.84
C PHE A 80 3.03 7.85 11.47
N ALA A 81 2.22 8.84 11.85
CA ALA A 81 2.68 10.00 12.60
C ALA A 81 3.39 9.59 13.90
N ASP A 82 2.82 8.63 14.63
CA ASP A 82 3.45 8.08 15.84
C ASP A 82 4.71 7.28 15.56
N ILE A 83 4.82 6.59 14.43
CA ILE A 83 6.05 5.90 14.01
C ILE A 83 7.15 6.93 13.76
N PHE A 84 6.86 8.00 13.03
CA PHE A 84 7.80 9.10 12.80
C PHE A 84 8.28 9.75 14.10
N ARG A 85 7.35 10.02 15.03
CA ARG A 85 7.70 10.57 16.36
C ARG A 85 8.58 9.62 17.17
N GLN A 86 8.26 8.33 17.21
CA GLN A 86 9.06 7.33 17.93
C GLN A 86 10.47 7.24 17.35
N LEU A 87 10.59 7.21 16.02
CA LEU A 87 11.88 7.14 15.35
C LEU A 87 12.66 8.45 15.40
N ASP A 88 12.07 9.55 15.88
CA ASP A 88 12.62 10.90 15.81
C ASP A 88 13.02 11.26 14.37
N MET A 89 12.05 11.17 13.47
CA MET A 89 12.20 11.44 12.05
C MET A 89 11.11 12.39 11.57
N LYS A 90 11.44 13.22 10.58
CA LYS A 90 10.46 14.02 9.84
C LYS A 90 10.17 13.38 8.49
N PRO A 91 8.92 13.33 8.02
CA PRO A 91 8.62 12.81 6.70
C PRO A 91 9.27 13.62 5.58
N LEU A 92 9.60 12.94 4.49
CA LEU A 92 10.05 13.53 3.23
C LEU A 92 8.87 13.72 2.27
N PRO A 93 8.96 14.67 1.32
CA PRO A 93 8.02 14.74 0.22
C PRO A 93 7.94 13.43 -0.56
N ALA A 94 6.75 13.08 -1.03
CA ALA A 94 6.57 11.89 -1.85
C ALA A 94 7.33 11.99 -3.18
N HIS A 95 7.99 10.91 -3.55
CA HIS A 95 8.68 10.79 -4.83
C HIS A 95 7.67 10.90 -5.98
N TRP A 96 8.05 11.55 -7.08
CA TRP A 96 7.12 11.85 -8.18
C TRP A 96 6.47 10.60 -8.79
N VAL A 97 7.18 9.47 -8.81
CA VAL A 97 6.62 8.17 -9.24
C VAL A 97 5.52 7.72 -8.29
N ILE A 98 5.72 7.82 -6.98
CA ILE A 98 4.70 7.48 -5.99
C ILE A 98 3.50 8.41 -6.14
N ARG A 99 3.73 9.72 -6.32
CA ARG A 99 2.65 10.66 -6.61
C ARG A 99 1.85 10.29 -7.86
N LEU A 100 2.53 9.81 -8.91
CA LEU A 100 1.88 9.34 -10.13
C LEU A 100 1.05 8.07 -9.89
N LEU A 101 1.55 7.12 -9.10
CA LEU A 101 0.90 5.82 -8.89
C LEU A 101 -0.20 5.86 -7.82
N SER A 102 -0.01 6.62 -6.75
CA SER A 102 -0.97 6.79 -5.64
C SER A 102 -1.98 7.92 -5.89
N SER A 103 -2.04 8.48 -7.11
CA SER A 103 -3.06 9.46 -7.46
C SER A 103 -4.43 8.77 -7.53
N HIS A 104 -5.35 9.18 -6.66
CA HIS A 104 -6.70 8.61 -6.61
C HIS A 104 -7.41 8.64 -7.97
N ASN A 105 -7.87 7.46 -8.39
CA ASN A 105 -8.49 7.23 -9.67
C ASN A 105 -10.00 7.10 -9.55
N ASN A 106 -10.75 8.02 -10.17
CA ASN A 106 -12.20 7.92 -10.17
C ASN A 106 -12.73 6.89 -11.19
N TYR A 107 -11.86 6.31 -12.03
CA TYR A 107 -12.24 5.22 -12.92
C TYR A 107 -12.25 3.88 -12.17
N TYR A 108 -13.44 3.50 -11.69
CA TYR A 108 -13.69 2.37 -10.80
C TYR A 108 -12.97 1.06 -11.20
N PRO A 109 -12.95 0.62 -12.48
CA PRO A 109 -12.25 -0.62 -12.82
C PRO A 109 -10.75 -0.57 -12.53
N LEU A 110 -10.09 0.55 -12.87
CA LEU A 110 -8.66 0.67 -12.61
C LEU A 110 -8.37 0.84 -11.12
N LYS A 111 -9.25 1.54 -10.39
CA LYS A 111 -9.17 1.65 -8.95
C LYS A 111 -9.15 0.27 -8.27
N VAL A 112 -10.15 -0.55 -8.55
CA VAL A 112 -10.29 -1.87 -7.93
C VAL A 112 -9.07 -2.76 -8.18
N LEU A 113 -8.55 -2.80 -9.41
CA LEU A 113 -7.37 -3.61 -9.71
C LEU A 113 -6.08 -2.99 -9.16
N MET A 114 -5.78 -1.75 -9.56
CA MET A 114 -4.45 -1.16 -9.41
C MET A 114 -4.22 -0.52 -8.06
N GLU A 115 -5.27 0.03 -7.43
CA GLU A 115 -5.17 0.55 -6.06
C GLU A 115 -5.34 -0.62 -5.09
N HIS A 116 -6.48 -1.33 -5.14
CA HIS A 116 -6.79 -2.32 -4.11
C HIS A 116 -6.12 -3.68 -4.32
N ALA A 117 -6.46 -4.41 -5.38
CA ALA A 117 -5.99 -5.80 -5.51
C ALA A 117 -4.46 -5.93 -5.61
N ILE A 118 -3.83 -5.10 -6.45
CA ILE A 118 -2.39 -5.17 -6.72
C ILE A 118 -1.60 -4.13 -5.93
N GLY A 119 -2.09 -2.89 -5.86
CA GLY A 119 -1.38 -1.76 -5.25
C GLY A 119 -1.14 -1.95 -3.75
N GLU A 120 -2.22 -2.06 -2.99
CA GLU A 120 -2.18 -2.35 -1.55
C GLU A 120 -1.43 -3.67 -1.28
N GLY A 121 -1.60 -4.69 -2.13
CA GLY A 121 -0.84 -5.94 -2.02
C GLY A 121 0.68 -5.75 -2.10
N MET A 122 1.17 -4.91 -3.01
CA MET A 122 2.61 -4.59 -3.08
C MET A 122 3.10 -3.76 -1.88
N VAL A 123 2.25 -2.89 -1.33
CA VAL A 123 2.57 -2.13 -0.10
C VAL A 123 2.59 -3.07 1.12
N LEU A 124 1.67 -4.04 1.15
CA LEU A 124 1.62 -5.07 2.17
C LEU A 124 2.89 -5.91 2.21
N ASP A 125 3.45 -6.26 1.04
CA ASP A 125 4.75 -6.93 0.94
C ASP A 125 5.87 -6.10 1.61
N ILE A 126 5.84 -4.76 1.47
CA ILE A 126 6.81 -3.87 2.13
C ILE A 126 6.62 -3.89 3.65
N PHE A 127 5.38 -3.87 4.15
CA PHE A 127 5.15 -3.86 5.59
C PHE A 127 5.44 -5.23 6.23
N LYS A 128 4.92 -6.31 5.65
CA LYS A 128 5.07 -7.68 6.17
C LYS A 128 6.46 -8.22 6.00
N ASP A 129 7.02 -8.14 4.80
CA ASP A 129 8.26 -8.85 4.52
C ASP A 129 9.46 -7.98 4.84
N LEU A 130 9.44 -6.72 4.39
CA LEU A 130 10.56 -5.84 4.64
C LEU A 130 10.54 -5.30 6.08
N LEU A 131 9.58 -4.45 6.45
CA LEU A 131 9.66 -3.69 7.71
C LEU A 131 9.53 -4.57 8.97
N LEU A 132 8.57 -5.50 9.01
CA LEU A 132 8.38 -6.34 10.19
C LEU A 132 9.55 -7.31 10.45
N GLN A 133 10.25 -7.76 9.42
CA GLN A 133 11.42 -8.64 9.57
C GLN A 133 12.71 -7.85 9.88
N THR A 134 12.91 -6.72 9.21
CA THR A 134 14.23 -6.04 9.19
C THR A 134 14.37 -4.92 10.21
N LEU A 135 13.30 -4.45 10.85
CA LEU A 135 13.43 -3.54 11.99
C LEU A 135 14.03 -4.27 13.20
N PRO A 136 15.06 -3.71 13.86
CA PRO A 136 15.82 -4.41 14.90
C PRO A 136 15.06 -4.48 16.23
N ASP A 137 14.70 -5.67 16.68
CA ASP A 137 13.99 -5.87 17.96
C ASP A 137 14.82 -5.48 19.20
N SER A 138 16.13 -5.28 19.03
CA SER A 138 17.03 -4.76 20.06
C SER A 138 16.82 -3.28 20.39
N ASP A 139 16.19 -2.50 19.49
CA ASP A 139 15.85 -1.11 19.76
C ASP A 139 14.53 -1.03 20.55
N PRO A 140 14.50 -0.34 21.71
CA PRO A 140 13.33 -0.32 22.59
C PRO A 140 12.07 0.29 21.95
N ARG A 141 12.20 1.05 20.86
CA ARG A 141 11.09 1.68 20.14
C ARG A 141 10.43 0.71 19.15
N VAL A 142 11.20 -0.23 18.61
CA VAL A 142 10.78 -1.11 17.50
C VAL A 142 9.60 -2.02 17.84
N PRO A 143 9.49 -2.63 19.04
CA PRO A 143 8.34 -3.47 19.37
C PRO A 143 6.99 -2.75 19.22
N LEU A 144 6.93 -1.47 19.61
CA LEU A 144 5.74 -0.66 19.48
C LEU A 144 5.46 -0.27 18.01
N ILE A 145 6.50 0.00 17.23
CA ILE A 145 6.38 0.26 15.78
C ILE A 145 5.85 -1.00 15.06
N LYS A 146 6.43 -2.17 15.31
CA LYS A 146 5.97 -3.44 14.72
C LYS A 146 4.52 -3.75 15.11
N LYS A 147 4.11 -3.45 16.35
CA LYS A 147 2.70 -3.58 16.77
C LYS A 147 1.77 -2.72 15.92
N LYS A 148 2.14 -1.46 15.63
CA LYS A 148 1.36 -0.56 14.76
C LYS A 148 1.32 -1.08 13.31
N LEU A 149 2.46 -1.48 12.76
CA LEU A 149 2.54 -2.05 11.41
C LEU A 149 1.67 -3.31 11.26
N ARG A 150 1.60 -4.18 12.27
CA ARG A 150 0.70 -5.36 12.22
C ARG A 150 -0.78 -4.99 12.14
N VAL A 151 -1.20 -3.89 12.78
CA VAL A 151 -2.57 -3.38 12.66
C VAL A 151 -2.83 -2.96 11.21
N VAL A 152 -1.94 -2.16 10.64
CA VAL A 152 -2.01 -1.74 9.23
C VAL A 152 -2.06 -2.95 8.31
N CYS A 153 -1.15 -3.92 8.48
CA CYS A 153 -1.11 -5.12 7.63
C CYS A 153 -2.43 -5.89 7.64
N ARG A 154 -3.06 -6.08 8.81
CA ARG A 154 -4.35 -6.79 8.90
C ARG A 154 -5.45 -6.04 8.17
N GLU A 155 -5.46 -4.71 8.24
CA GLU A 155 -6.47 -3.89 7.58
C GLU A 155 -6.25 -3.87 6.05
N GLU A 156 -4.99 -3.78 5.60
CA GLU A 156 -4.64 -3.88 4.18
C GLU A 156 -4.94 -5.26 3.58
N GLU A 157 -4.83 -6.35 4.33
CA GLU A 157 -5.29 -7.67 3.88
C GLU A 157 -6.79 -7.68 3.51
N GLU A 158 -7.62 -7.00 4.32
CA GLU A 158 -9.05 -6.87 4.05
C GLU A 158 -9.30 -6.04 2.78
N HIS A 159 -8.51 -4.98 2.57
CA HIS A 159 -8.62 -4.13 1.39
C HIS A 159 -8.23 -4.88 0.11
N VAL A 160 -7.11 -5.62 0.13
CA VAL A 160 -6.68 -6.49 -0.97
C VAL A 160 -7.73 -7.55 -1.27
N ALA A 161 -8.24 -8.25 -0.25
CA ALA A 161 -9.26 -9.28 -0.44
C ALA A 161 -10.53 -8.72 -1.09
N TRP A 162 -10.94 -7.51 -0.71
CA TRP A 162 -12.06 -6.81 -1.34
C TRP A 162 -11.74 -6.43 -2.79
N GLY A 163 -10.56 -5.87 -3.05
CA GLY A 163 -10.10 -5.51 -4.39
C GLY A 163 -10.06 -6.71 -5.33
N GLU A 164 -9.62 -7.85 -4.84
CA GLU A 164 -9.65 -9.10 -5.61
C GLU A 164 -11.07 -9.57 -5.92
N LYS A 165 -11.96 -9.57 -4.92
CA LYS A 165 -13.36 -9.94 -5.09
C LYS A 165 -14.03 -9.08 -6.17
N GLU A 166 -13.88 -7.76 -6.06
CA GLU A 166 -14.47 -6.83 -7.03
C GLU A 166 -13.79 -6.93 -8.40
N THR A 167 -12.48 -7.20 -8.46
CA THR A 167 -11.79 -7.48 -9.72
C THR A 167 -12.42 -8.69 -10.42
N ARG A 168 -12.65 -9.79 -9.71
CA ARG A 168 -13.29 -11.00 -10.27
C ARG A 168 -14.71 -10.69 -10.76
N ARG A 169 -15.49 -9.93 -10.00
CA ARG A 169 -16.83 -9.48 -10.40
C ARG A 169 -16.78 -8.67 -11.70
N LEU A 170 -15.90 -7.66 -11.77
CA LEU A 170 -15.74 -6.82 -12.96
C LEU A 170 -15.31 -7.62 -14.19
N LEU A 171 -14.44 -8.61 -14.05
CA LEU A 171 -14.02 -9.46 -15.17
C LEU A 171 -15.13 -10.42 -15.65
N ALA A 172 -16.07 -10.76 -14.78
CA ALA A 172 -17.28 -11.51 -15.14
C ALA A 172 -18.27 -10.62 -15.91
N GLU A 173 -18.53 -9.41 -15.41
CA GLU A 173 -19.47 -8.46 -16.03
C GLU A 173 -18.93 -7.81 -17.30
N GLN A 174 -17.63 -7.54 -17.34
CA GLN A 174 -16.95 -6.85 -18.43
C GLN A 174 -15.73 -7.66 -18.91
N PRO A 175 -15.95 -8.75 -19.66
CA PRO A 175 -14.89 -9.63 -20.13
C PRO A 175 -13.75 -8.95 -20.90
N TRP A 176 -14.04 -7.83 -21.54
CA TRP A 176 -13.08 -7.05 -22.33
C TRP A 176 -11.96 -6.46 -21.47
N LEU A 177 -12.16 -6.27 -20.16
CA LEU A 177 -11.16 -5.73 -19.23
C LEU A 177 -9.93 -6.65 -19.06
N ARG A 178 -10.04 -7.95 -19.37
CA ARG A 178 -8.91 -8.90 -19.28
C ARG A 178 -7.69 -8.43 -20.05
N THR A 179 -7.88 -7.96 -21.28
CA THR A 179 -6.78 -7.55 -22.16
C THR A 179 -6.03 -6.33 -21.62
N PRO A 180 -6.67 -5.18 -21.31
CA PRO A 180 -5.96 -4.04 -20.75
C PRO A 180 -5.42 -4.33 -19.34
N TYR A 181 -6.10 -5.14 -18.51
CA TYR A 181 -5.58 -5.52 -17.19
C TYR A 181 -4.30 -6.35 -17.30
N TYR A 182 -4.29 -7.34 -18.20
CA TYR A 182 -3.08 -8.09 -18.49
C TYR A 182 -1.96 -7.18 -18.99
N GLY A 183 -2.29 -6.23 -19.87
CA GLY A 183 -1.35 -5.21 -20.33
C GLY A 183 -0.75 -4.37 -19.22
N LEU A 184 -1.55 -3.99 -18.22
CA LEU A 184 -1.09 -3.20 -17.06
C LEU A 184 -0.16 -3.99 -16.15
N VAL A 185 -0.53 -5.24 -15.84
CA VAL A 185 0.34 -6.15 -15.09
C VAL A 185 1.67 -6.32 -15.83
N GLU A 186 1.64 -6.60 -17.13
CA GLU A 186 2.85 -6.74 -17.95
C GLU A 186 3.70 -5.46 -17.98
N LEU A 187 3.08 -4.28 -18.04
CA LEU A 187 3.78 -3.00 -17.95
C LEU A 187 4.50 -2.84 -16.61
N GLN A 188 3.83 -3.14 -15.49
CA GLN A 188 4.46 -3.10 -14.17
C GLN A 188 5.64 -4.09 -14.09
N MET A 189 5.45 -5.31 -14.59
CA MET A 189 6.48 -6.35 -14.58
C MET A 189 7.68 -6.01 -15.48
N ALA A 190 7.46 -5.27 -16.57
CA ALA A 190 8.51 -4.86 -17.49
C ALA A 190 9.47 -3.80 -16.90
N VAL A 191 9.02 -3.02 -15.90
CA VAL A 191 9.83 -1.97 -15.25
C VAL A 191 10.76 -2.56 -14.18
N LEU A 192 10.38 -3.67 -13.55
CA LEU A 192 11.11 -4.29 -12.43
C LEU A 192 12.60 -4.60 -12.71
N PRO A 193 12.99 -5.20 -13.85
CA PRO A 193 14.41 -5.47 -14.14
C PRO A 193 15.29 -4.21 -14.16
N PHE A 194 14.72 -3.07 -14.55
CA PHE A 194 15.44 -1.80 -14.53
C PHE A 194 15.62 -1.28 -13.10
N MET A 195 14.61 -1.46 -12.25
CA MET A 195 14.71 -1.13 -10.82
C MET A 195 15.76 -2.00 -10.13
N VAL A 196 15.71 -3.32 -10.33
CA VAL A 196 16.67 -4.27 -9.73
C VAL A 196 18.11 -3.88 -10.08
N ARG A 197 18.41 -3.63 -11.36
CA ARG A 197 19.77 -3.22 -11.80
C ARG A 197 20.23 -1.89 -11.23
N ALA A 198 19.31 -0.94 -11.05
CA ALA A 198 19.63 0.35 -10.43
C ALA A 198 20.00 0.15 -8.95
N PHE A 199 19.26 -0.72 -8.26
CA PHE A 199 19.50 -1.04 -6.85
C PHE A 199 20.71 -1.93 -6.63
N GLU A 200 21.03 -2.90 -7.50
CA GLU A 200 22.22 -3.75 -7.38
C GLU A 200 23.51 -2.92 -7.26
N LYS A 201 23.59 -1.80 -8.00
CA LYS A 201 24.73 -0.88 -7.94
C LYS A 201 24.84 -0.13 -6.61
N GLN A 202 23.72 0.10 -5.93
CA GLN A 202 23.65 0.83 -4.66
C GLN A 202 23.62 -0.10 -3.43
N ALA A 203 23.15 -1.33 -3.59
CA ALA A 203 22.95 -2.30 -2.51
C ALA A 203 24.28 -2.77 -1.89
N GLY A 204 25.34 -2.89 -2.69
CA GLY A 204 26.67 -3.25 -2.23
C GLY A 204 26.66 -4.46 -1.27
N THR A 205 27.32 -4.29 -0.12
CA THR A 205 27.36 -5.28 0.98
C THR A 205 26.39 -4.98 2.12
N HIS A 206 25.47 -4.02 1.94
CA HIS A 206 24.56 -3.59 3.00
C HIS A 206 23.67 -4.75 3.47
N PRO A 207 23.51 -4.98 4.80
CA PRO A 207 22.80 -6.15 5.33
C PRO A 207 21.40 -6.37 4.74
N VAL A 208 20.56 -5.33 4.71
CA VAL A 208 19.21 -5.42 4.14
C VAL A 208 19.18 -5.22 2.63
N LEU A 209 19.78 -4.16 2.10
CA LEU A 209 19.67 -3.81 0.67
C LEU A 209 20.21 -4.88 -0.28
N LYS A 210 21.18 -5.71 0.13
CA LYS A 210 21.66 -6.84 -0.70
C LYS A 210 20.54 -7.84 -1.04
N HIS A 211 19.47 -7.89 -0.25
CA HIS A 211 18.30 -8.73 -0.49
C HIS A 211 17.28 -8.10 -1.46
N LEU A 212 17.40 -6.80 -1.77
CA LEU A 212 16.41 -6.08 -2.55
C LEU A 212 16.15 -6.69 -3.94
N PRO A 213 17.16 -7.18 -4.70
CA PRO A 213 16.92 -7.92 -5.94
C PRO A 213 16.02 -9.14 -5.76
N GLY A 214 16.28 -9.96 -4.73
CA GLY A 214 15.49 -11.16 -4.43
C GLY A 214 14.08 -10.81 -3.95
N PHE A 215 13.95 -9.78 -3.09
CA PHE A 215 12.67 -9.30 -2.61
C PHE A 215 11.79 -8.76 -3.76
N LEU A 216 12.37 -7.99 -4.68
CA LEU A 216 11.64 -7.49 -5.85
C LEU A 216 11.18 -8.62 -6.77
N GLU A 217 11.98 -9.68 -6.92
CA GLU A 217 11.59 -10.88 -7.67
C GLU A 217 10.48 -11.68 -6.97
N HIS A 218 10.51 -11.72 -5.64
CA HIS A 218 9.44 -12.30 -4.84
C HIS A 218 8.11 -11.57 -5.04
N VAL A 219 8.10 -10.24 -4.88
CA VAL A 219 6.92 -9.39 -5.13
C VAL A 219 6.40 -9.59 -6.56
N ARG A 220 7.31 -9.63 -7.55
CA ARG A 220 6.97 -9.91 -8.95
C ARG A 220 6.21 -11.23 -9.11
N SER A 221 6.77 -12.30 -8.53
CA SER A 221 6.23 -13.65 -8.62
C SER A 221 4.85 -13.74 -7.96
N ARG A 222 4.70 -13.11 -6.79
CA ARG A 222 3.44 -13.00 -6.07
C ARG A 222 2.37 -12.28 -6.89
N VAL A 223 2.66 -11.07 -7.38
CA VAL A 223 1.74 -10.28 -8.23
C VAL A 223 1.32 -11.07 -9.48
N TYR A 224 2.25 -11.77 -10.11
CA TYR A 224 1.96 -12.58 -11.30
C TYR A 224 1.04 -13.77 -10.97
N ARG A 225 1.29 -14.48 -9.87
CA ARG A 225 0.44 -15.56 -9.36
C ARG A 225 -0.96 -15.04 -9.03
N GLN A 226 -1.07 -13.97 -8.25
CA GLN A 226 -2.33 -13.32 -7.92
C GLN A 226 -3.10 -12.93 -9.18
N SER A 227 -2.44 -12.33 -10.16
CA SER A 227 -3.05 -11.95 -11.45
C SER A 227 -3.54 -13.15 -12.26
N LYS A 228 -2.88 -14.31 -12.15
CA LYS A 228 -3.32 -15.57 -12.76
C LYS A 228 -4.56 -16.13 -12.05
N GLU A 229 -4.60 -16.10 -10.73
CA GLU A 229 -5.75 -16.53 -9.91
C GLU A 229 -6.98 -15.63 -10.11
N LEU A 230 -6.77 -14.34 -10.36
CA LEU A 230 -7.81 -13.40 -10.76
C LEU A 230 -8.34 -13.63 -12.19
N GLY A 231 -7.68 -14.48 -12.98
CA GLY A 231 -8.03 -14.74 -14.39
C GLY A 231 -7.66 -13.60 -15.35
N ILE A 232 -6.69 -12.77 -14.96
CA ILE A 232 -6.13 -11.69 -15.80
C ILE A 232 -5.04 -12.25 -16.71
N VAL A 233 -4.09 -12.99 -16.12
CA VAL A 233 -3.01 -13.63 -16.88
C VAL A 233 -3.56 -14.82 -17.64
N PRO A 234 -3.39 -14.89 -18.98
CA PRO A 234 -3.89 -15.99 -19.77
C PRO A 234 -3.15 -17.31 -19.45
N GLN A 235 -3.87 -18.43 -19.52
CA GLN A 235 -3.32 -19.77 -19.26
C GLN A 235 -2.18 -20.16 -20.22
N ARG A 236 -2.19 -19.61 -21.44
CA ARG A 236 -1.12 -19.75 -22.41
C ARG A 236 -0.50 -18.39 -22.66
N ALA A 237 0.84 -18.32 -22.58
CA ALA A 237 1.57 -17.10 -22.86
C ALA A 237 1.22 -16.58 -24.27
N PRO A 238 0.78 -15.32 -24.40
CA PRO A 238 0.47 -14.75 -25.70
C PRO A 238 1.77 -14.51 -26.48
N SER A 239 1.66 -14.49 -27.81
CA SER A 239 2.79 -14.12 -28.66
C SER A 239 3.24 -12.67 -28.37
N THR A 240 4.51 -12.36 -28.66
CA THR A 240 5.09 -11.03 -28.43
C THR A 240 4.23 -9.88 -29.00
N PRO A 241 3.66 -9.98 -30.23
CA PRO A 241 2.79 -8.92 -30.75
C PRO A 241 1.49 -8.76 -29.95
N LYS A 242 0.86 -9.87 -29.52
CA LYS A 242 -0.36 -9.84 -28.71
C LYS A 242 -0.09 -9.25 -27.33
N ARG A 243 1.05 -9.59 -26.74
CA ARG A 243 1.52 -9.02 -25.47
C ARG A 243 1.74 -7.51 -25.60
N ALA A 244 2.46 -7.06 -26.63
CA ALA A 244 2.70 -5.63 -26.87
C ALA A 244 1.39 -4.86 -27.10
N LEU A 245 0.45 -5.44 -27.85
CA LEU A 245 -0.87 -4.85 -28.05
C LEU A 245 -1.66 -4.74 -26.75
N ALA A 246 -1.64 -5.79 -25.91
CA ALA A 246 -2.28 -5.76 -24.60
C ALA A 246 -1.68 -4.66 -23.71
N MET A 247 -0.35 -4.55 -23.65
CA MET A 247 0.34 -3.45 -22.96
C MET A 247 -0.08 -2.08 -23.51
N GLY A 248 -0.24 -1.94 -24.83
CA GLY A 248 -0.78 -0.73 -25.45
C GLY A 248 -2.19 -0.38 -24.97
N TYR A 249 -3.10 -1.36 -24.90
CA TYR A 249 -4.43 -1.17 -24.34
C TYR A 249 -4.41 -0.83 -22.84
N GLY A 250 -3.53 -1.48 -22.08
CA GLY A 250 -3.32 -1.17 -20.67
C GLY A 250 -2.85 0.27 -20.46
N LEU A 251 -1.85 0.70 -21.22
CA LEU A 251 -1.35 2.08 -21.20
C LEU A 251 -2.45 3.07 -21.59
N ALA A 252 -3.23 2.79 -22.64
CA ALA A 252 -4.34 3.66 -23.04
C ALA A 252 -5.40 3.77 -21.93
N LEU A 253 -5.72 2.67 -21.24
CA LEU A 253 -6.64 2.66 -20.10
C LEU A 253 -6.08 3.49 -18.94
N PHE A 254 -4.80 3.32 -18.62
CA PHE A 254 -4.11 4.10 -17.60
C PHE A 254 -4.15 5.60 -17.95
N VAL A 255 -3.74 5.98 -19.16
CA VAL A 255 -3.76 7.38 -19.61
C VAL A 255 -5.16 7.98 -19.54
N ARG A 256 -6.18 7.26 -20.02
CA ARG A 256 -7.58 7.68 -19.89
C ARG A 256 -7.95 7.94 -18.44
N SER A 257 -7.55 7.05 -17.54
CA SER A 257 -7.84 7.18 -16.13
C SER A 257 -7.16 8.40 -15.48
N GLN A 258 -6.03 8.88 -16.04
CA GLN A 258 -5.36 10.07 -15.54
C GLN A 258 -6.16 11.36 -15.78
N PHE A 259 -7.03 11.38 -16.79
CA PHE A 259 -7.99 12.46 -16.99
C PHE A 259 -9.16 12.42 -16.00
N ALA A 260 -9.37 11.28 -15.33
CA ALA A 260 -10.38 11.10 -14.30
C ALA A 260 -9.82 11.30 -12.88
N ARG A 261 -8.60 11.83 -12.72
CA ARG A 261 -7.98 12.05 -11.41
C ARG A 261 -8.73 13.07 -10.57
N SER A 262 -8.86 12.75 -9.28
CA SER A 262 -9.24 13.74 -8.28
C SER A 262 -8.04 14.60 -7.91
N LYS A 263 -8.23 15.92 -7.82
CA LYS A 263 -7.26 16.81 -7.16
C LYS A 263 -7.50 16.77 -5.66
N SER A 264 -6.47 16.39 -4.91
CA SER A 264 -6.47 16.41 -3.46
C SER A 264 -5.64 17.55 -2.90
N THR A 265 -6.02 18.02 -1.72
CA THR A 265 -5.16 18.81 -0.84
C THR A 265 -5.08 18.21 0.55
N LEU A 266 -5.82 17.14 0.83
CA LEU A 266 -5.88 16.52 2.16
C LEU A 266 -4.51 15.98 2.57
N GLU A 267 -3.66 15.56 1.63
CA GLU A 267 -2.30 15.15 1.98
C GLU A 267 -1.50 16.31 2.60
N LYS A 268 -1.69 17.54 2.10
CA LYS A 268 -1.02 18.72 2.66
C LYS A 268 -1.65 19.11 3.99
N THR A 269 -2.99 19.12 4.05
CA THR A 269 -3.75 19.50 5.24
C THR A 269 -3.46 18.54 6.40
N TYR A 270 -3.61 17.23 6.20
CA TYR A 270 -3.46 16.24 7.27
C TYR A 270 -2.02 16.10 7.74
N ILE A 271 -1.03 16.14 6.84
CA ILE A 271 0.38 16.12 7.25
C ILE A 271 0.70 17.36 8.11
N SER A 272 0.12 18.52 7.77
CA SER A 272 0.25 19.75 8.55
C SER A 272 -0.46 19.65 9.91
N GLU A 273 -1.71 19.19 9.94
CA GLU A 273 -2.49 19.01 11.17
C GLU A 273 -1.85 18.00 12.14
N LEU A 274 -1.15 16.99 11.63
CA LEU A 274 -0.39 16.04 12.45
C LEU A 274 0.95 16.62 12.97
N GLY A 275 1.29 17.85 12.59
CA GLY A 275 2.52 18.56 12.97
C GLY A 275 3.78 17.98 12.33
N LEU A 276 3.64 17.27 11.20
CA LEU A 276 4.74 16.53 10.58
C LEU A 276 5.56 17.39 9.59
N ASP A 277 5.04 18.54 9.17
CA ASP A 277 5.73 19.53 8.32
C ASP A 277 6.52 20.58 9.14
N GLY A 278 6.52 20.47 10.47
CA GLY A 278 7.13 21.44 11.40
C GLY A 278 6.19 22.54 11.88
N SER A 279 4.92 22.53 11.44
CA SER A 279 3.87 23.34 12.06
C SER A 279 3.44 22.73 13.40
N ARG A 280 2.95 23.57 14.32
CA ARG A 280 2.44 23.10 15.61
C ARG A 280 1.07 22.45 15.35
N PRO A 281 0.81 21.22 15.81
CA PRO A 281 -0.52 20.62 15.64
C PRO A 281 -1.57 21.54 16.27
N PRO A 282 -2.77 21.65 15.67
CA PRO A 282 -3.85 22.41 16.29
C PRO A 282 -4.17 21.82 17.67
N PRO A 283 -4.63 22.65 18.62
CA PRO A 283 -5.05 22.15 19.92
C PRO A 283 -6.12 21.07 19.71
N VAL A 284 -5.94 19.93 20.39
CA VAL A 284 -6.96 18.88 20.41
C VAL A 284 -8.13 19.43 21.22
N ASP A 285 -9.27 19.66 20.58
CA ASP A 285 -10.50 19.96 21.31
C ASP A 285 -10.91 18.69 22.08
N ASP A 286 -10.96 18.79 23.41
CA ASP A 286 -11.50 17.76 24.32
C ASP A 286 -13.00 17.56 24.07
N VAL A 287 -13.36 16.89 22.98
CA VAL A 287 -14.74 16.47 22.72
C VAL A 287 -14.86 15.00 23.11
N HIS A 288 -15.10 14.76 24.41
CA HIS A 288 -16.07 13.80 24.94
C HIS A 288 -16.05 13.79 26.48
N THR A 289 -16.58 14.86 27.09
CA THR A 289 -17.31 14.75 28.36
C THR A 289 -18.62 15.51 28.19
N ASN A 290 -19.71 14.79 27.90
CA ASN A 290 -21.08 15.14 28.28
C ASN A 290 -22.04 14.12 27.69
N GLY A 291 -22.49 13.20 28.53
CA GLY A 291 -23.43 12.15 28.16
C GLY A 291 -23.87 11.29 29.34
N VAL A 292 -23.99 11.85 30.54
CA VAL A 292 -24.76 11.24 31.63
C VAL A 292 -25.71 12.30 32.16
N SER A 293 -26.89 12.38 31.55
CA SER A 293 -28.04 13.02 32.18
C SER A 293 -28.73 11.97 33.05
N ALA A 294 -28.61 12.14 34.36
CA ALA A 294 -29.44 11.46 35.33
C ALA A 294 -30.91 11.84 35.10
N HIS A 295 -31.79 10.84 34.97
CA HIS A 295 -33.21 11.03 35.21
C HIS A 295 -33.46 10.78 36.69
N ALA A 296 -33.73 11.86 37.42
CA ALA A 296 -34.42 11.84 38.69
C ALA A 296 -35.41 13.02 38.67
N GLU A 297 -36.67 12.70 38.37
CA GLU A 297 -37.91 13.22 38.97
C GLU A 297 -39.10 12.45 38.38
#